data_AF-A0A2D6E5P6-F1
#
_entry.id   AF-A0A2D6E5P6-F1
#
_cell.length_a   1.000
_cell.length_b   1.000
_cell.length_c   1.000
_cell.angle_alpha   90.00
_cell.angle_beta   90.00
_cell.angle_gamma   90.00
#
_symmetry.space_group_name_H-M   'P 1'
#
loop_
_entity.id
_entity.type
_entity.pdbx_description
1 polymer ?
#
loop_
_entity_poly.entity_id
_entity_poly.type
_entity_poly.pdbx_seq_one_letter_code
_entity_poly.pdbx_strand_id
1 'polypeptide(L)'
;MIIKILVTIFIIYVLSRTSLRYKRRDITVGELIIWYIFWALVLGASWQPHLTDRLAELVGVGRGADLLVYVSILVIFFMLFRIIVTIEQHDRDVTKVVREMGLRDATDNEKLKNEK
;
A
#
# COMPACT_ATOMS: atom_id res chain seq x y z
N MET A 1 -27.72 9.95 -6.62
CA MET A 1 -27.96 8.54 -6.27
C MET A 1 -26.99 7.58 -6.97
N ILE A 2 -26.66 7.79 -8.25
CA ILE A 2 -25.71 6.97 -9.02
C ILE A 2 -24.34 6.84 -8.33
N ILE A 3 -23.79 7.94 -7.80
CA ILE A 3 -22.48 7.91 -7.15
C ILE A 3 -22.45 7.06 -5.88
N LYS A 4 -23.57 6.98 -5.14
CA LYS A 4 -23.69 6.14 -3.94
C LYS A 4 -23.64 4.66 -4.32
N ILE A 5 -24.35 4.26 -5.37
CA ILE A 5 -24.39 2.88 -5.86
C ILE A 5 -23.01 2.43 -6.36
N LEU A 6 -22.32 3.27 -7.13
CA LEU A 6 -20.96 2.99 -7.59
C LEU A 6 -19.97 2.82 -6.44
N VAL A 7 -20.02 3.70 -5.44
CA VAL A 7 -19.16 3.63 -4.25
C VAL A 7 -19.43 2.35 -3.44
N THR A 8 -20.68 1.96 -3.25
CA THR A 8 -21.03 0.73 -2.53
C THR A 8 -20.55 -0.53 -3.26
N ILE A 9 -20.72 -0.60 -4.58
CA ILE A 9 -20.23 -1.72 -5.40
C ILE A 9 -18.71 -1.82 -5.33
N PHE A 10 -18.03 -0.68 -5.41
CA PHE A 10 -16.57 -0.62 -5.31
C PHE A 10 -16.07 -1.11 -3.94
N ILE A 11 -16.75 -0.73 -2.86
CA ILE A 11 -16.38 -1.18 -1.51
C ILE A 11 -16.58 -2.69 -1.34
N ILE A 12 -17.69 -3.24 -1.83
CA ILE A 12 -17.93 -4.68 -1.80
C ILE A 12 -16.84 -5.42 -2.61
N TYR A 13 -16.44 -4.87 -3.76
CA TYR A 13 -15.36 -5.42 -4.57
C TYR A 13 -14.02 -5.41 -3.82
N VAL A 14 -13.66 -4.31 -3.16
CA VAL A 14 -12.41 -4.22 -2.41
C VAL A 14 -12.43 -5.13 -1.18
N LEU A 15 -13.53 -5.17 -0.43
CA LEU A 15 -13.68 -6.08 0.72
C LEU A 15 -13.57 -7.55 0.30
N SER A 16 -14.15 -7.91 -0.85
CA SER A 16 -14.03 -9.26 -1.43
C SER A 16 -12.57 -9.57 -1.82
N ARG A 17 -11.88 -8.64 -2.49
CA ARG A 17 -10.45 -8.76 -2.85
C ARG A 17 -9.55 -8.89 -1.62
N THR A 18 -9.77 -8.09 -0.58
CA THR A 18 -8.99 -8.14 0.67
C THR A 18 -9.22 -9.47 1.41
N SER A 19 -10.46 -9.96 1.41
CA SER A 19 -10.81 -11.27 2.00
C SER A 19 -10.17 -12.44 1.23
N LEU A 20 -10.05 -12.33 -0.10
CA LEU A 20 -9.32 -13.32 -0.92
C LEU A 20 -7.82 -13.33 -0.62
N ARG A 21 -7.21 -12.18 -0.32
CA ARG A 21 -5.79 -12.09 0.07
C ARG A 21 -5.53 -12.63 1.48
N TYR A 22 -6.47 -12.47 2.41
CA TYR A 22 -6.39 -13.10 3.74
C TYR A 22 -6.33 -14.63 3.68
N LYS A 23 -7.12 -15.25 2.77
CA LYS A 23 -7.16 -16.70 2.61
C LYS A 23 -5.85 -17.30 2.07
N ARG A 24 -4.97 -16.47 1.48
CA ARG A 24 -3.64 -16.88 0.96
C ARG A 24 -2.49 -16.72 1.97
N ARG A 25 -2.74 -16.27 3.21
CA ARG A 25 -1.73 -15.98 4.24
C ARG A 25 -0.68 -14.92 3.86
N ASP A 26 -0.89 -14.17 2.78
CA ASP A 26 0.03 -13.11 2.32
C ASP A 26 -0.10 -11.80 3.11
N ILE A 27 -1.08 -11.69 4.03
CA ILE A 27 -1.43 -10.45 4.73
C ILE A 27 -1.63 -10.71 6.22
N THR A 28 -1.11 -9.80 7.05
CA THR A 28 -1.22 -9.89 8.52
C THR A 28 -2.61 -9.42 8.98
N VAL A 29 -3.17 -9.96 10.06
CA VAL A 29 -4.49 -9.56 10.61
C VAL A 29 -4.59 -8.03 10.81
N GLY A 30 -3.47 -7.39 11.17
CA GLY A 30 -3.38 -5.93 11.31
C GLY A 30 -3.67 -5.15 10.02
N GLU A 31 -3.17 -5.61 8.87
CA GLU A 31 -3.42 -4.95 7.57
C GLU A 31 -4.90 -5.07 7.17
N LEU A 32 -5.54 -6.20 7.51
CA LEU A 32 -6.97 -6.41 7.29
C LEU A 32 -7.82 -5.40 8.08
N ILE A 33 -7.48 -5.19 9.36
CA ILE A 33 -8.17 -4.24 10.24
C ILE A 33 -7.98 -2.81 9.74
N ILE A 34 -6.76 -2.43 9.34
CA ILE A 34 -6.47 -1.11 8.78
C ILE A 34 -7.33 -0.86 7.53
N TRP A 35 -7.42 -1.85 6.63
CA TRP A 35 -8.24 -1.74 5.42
C TRP A 35 -9.73 -1.61 5.74
N TYR A 36 -10.25 -2.39 6.69
CA TYR A 36 -11.65 -2.29 7.11
C TYR A 36 -11.98 -0.91 7.70
N ILE A 37 -11.11 -0.40 8.58
CA ILE A 37 -11.28 0.94 9.18
C ILE A 37 -11.25 2.01 8.10
N PHE A 38 -10.32 1.93 7.15
CA PHE A 38 -10.21 2.88 6.05
C PHE A 38 -11.50 2.93 5.22
N TRP A 39 -12.04 1.79 4.81
CA TRP A 39 -13.29 1.74 4.03
C TRP A 39 -14.52 2.16 4.83
N ALA A 40 -14.56 1.88 6.13
CA ALA A 40 -15.62 2.39 7.01
C ALA A 40 -15.60 3.92 7.09
N LEU A 41 -14.42 4.53 7.15
CA LEU A 41 -14.24 5.98 7.17
C LEU A 41 -14.70 6.61 5.84
N VAL A 42 -14.36 5.99 4.71
CA VAL A 42 -14.82 6.41 3.36
C VAL A 42 -16.34 6.32 3.22
N LEU A 43 -16.95 5.24 3.72
CA LEU A 43 -18.42 5.10 3.76
C LEU A 43 -19.07 6.19 4.61
N GLY A 44 -18.54 6.45 5.81
CA GLY A 44 -19.04 7.48 6.71
C GLY A 44 -18.96 8.88 6.09
N ALA A 45 -17.82 9.23 5.50
CA ALA A 45 -17.62 10.51 4.82
C ALA A 45 -18.52 10.67 3.59
N SER A 46 -18.81 9.59 2.87
CA SER A 46 -19.69 9.60 1.68
C SER A 46 -21.18 9.69 2.04
N TRP A 47 -21.61 9.07 3.15
CA TRP A 47 -23.02 9.10 3.55
C TRP A 47 -23.40 10.40 4.26
N GLN A 48 -22.48 11.00 5.01
CA GLN A 48 -22.71 12.22 5.79
C GLN A 48 -21.68 13.32 5.45
N PRO A 49 -21.85 14.05 4.34
CA PRO A 49 -20.93 15.13 3.93
C PRO A 49 -20.89 16.28 4.95
N HIS A 50 -21.94 16.44 5.78
CA HIS A 50 -22.01 17.51 6.77
C HIS A 50 -20.90 17.44 7.85
N LEU A 51 -20.38 16.24 8.15
CA LEU A 51 -19.22 16.08 9.04
C LEU A 51 -17.92 16.51 8.34
N THR A 52 -17.77 16.12 7.07
CA THR A 52 -16.62 16.48 6.24
C THR A 52 -16.56 17.98 5.98
N ASP A 53 -17.72 18.64 5.81
CA ASP A 53 -17.80 20.08 5.62
C ASP A 53 -17.40 20.86 6.88
N ARG A 54 -17.79 20.40 8.09
CA ARG A 54 -17.30 21.02 9.35
C ARG A 54 -15.80 20.87 9.55
N LEU A 55 -15.25 19.71 9.18
CA LEU A 55 -13.79 19.49 9.23
C LEU A 55 -13.07 20.35 8.20
N ALA A 56 -13.65 20.52 7.01
CA ALA A 56 -13.06 21.37 5.96
C ALA A 56 -13.11 22.85 6.32
N GLU A 57 -14.19 23.32 6.94
CA GLU A 57 -14.31 24.69 7.45
C GLU A 57 -13.26 24.97 8.55
N LEU A 58 -12.99 24.01 9.44
CA LEU A 58 -11.94 24.11 10.45
C LEU A 58 -10.53 24.19 9.84
N VAL A 59 -10.30 23.47 8.73
CA VAL A 59 -9.02 23.44 8.00
C VAL A 59 -8.90 24.61 7.00
N GLY A 60 -9.97 25.40 6.81
CA GLY A 60 -9.99 26.56 5.91
C GLY A 60 -10.26 26.23 4.45
N VAL A 61 -10.84 25.06 4.15
CA VAL A 61 -11.19 24.60 2.80
C VAL A 61 -12.71 24.63 2.65
N GLY A 62 -13.23 25.38 1.67
CA GLY A 62 -14.68 25.63 1.53
C GLY A 62 -15.56 24.42 1.19
N ARG A 63 -14.97 23.23 0.94
CA ARG A 63 -15.69 21.99 0.59
C ARG A 63 -15.01 20.77 1.18
N GLY A 64 -15.78 19.88 1.81
CA GLY A 64 -15.28 18.62 2.36
C GLY A 64 -14.57 17.70 1.37
N ALA A 65 -15.01 17.71 0.11
CA ALA A 65 -14.41 16.90 -0.95
C ALA A 65 -12.98 17.35 -1.29
N ASP A 66 -12.72 18.65 -1.29
CA ASP A 66 -11.41 19.20 -1.68
C ASP A 66 -10.36 18.88 -0.61
N LEU A 67 -10.75 18.89 0.67
CA LEU A 67 -9.91 18.41 1.77
C LEU A 67 -9.48 16.95 1.58
N LEU A 68 -10.42 16.06 1.23
CA LEU A 68 -10.12 14.64 0.97
C LEU A 68 -9.16 14.47 -0.22
N VAL A 69 -9.31 15.28 -1.27
CA VAL A 69 -8.40 15.28 -2.41
C VAL A 69 -6.99 15.69 -1.96
N TYR A 70 -6.85 16.76 -1.20
CA TYR A 70 -5.52 17.19 -0.72
C TYR A 70 -4.85 16.14 0.16
N VAL A 71 -5.59 15.57 1.13
CA VAL A 71 -5.06 14.52 2.00
C VAL A 71 -4.67 13.29 1.18
N SER A 72 -5.50 12.86 0.23
CA SER A 72 -5.19 11.69 -0.60
C SER A 72 -3.94 11.90 -1.45
N ILE A 73 -3.76 13.09 -2.05
CA ILE A 73 -2.55 13.42 -2.81
C ILE A 73 -1.31 13.33 -1.90
N LEU A 74 -1.34 13.94 -0.71
CA LEU A 74 -0.24 13.87 0.26
C LEU A 74 0.10 12.43 0.66
N VAL A 75 -0.92 11.62 0.97
CA VAL A 75 -0.74 10.20 1.33
C VAL A 75 -0.16 9.41 0.17
N ILE A 76 -0.64 9.65 -1.06
CA ILE A 76 -0.11 8.98 -2.27
C ILE A 76 1.36 9.34 -2.47
N PHE A 77 1.74 10.62 -2.38
CA PHE A 77 3.14 11.04 -2.49
C PHE A 77 4.02 10.39 -1.43
N PHE A 78 3.57 10.35 -0.18
CA PHE A 78 4.28 9.66 0.90
C PHE A 78 4.43 8.17 0.63
N MET A 79 3.37 7.52 0.15
CA MET A 79 3.38 6.09 -0.20
C MET A 79 4.34 5.81 -1.36
N LEU A 80 4.33 6.64 -2.40
CA LEU A 80 5.27 6.55 -3.52
C LEU A 80 6.72 6.65 -3.03
N PHE A 81 7.02 7.64 -2.20
CA PHE A 81 8.34 7.78 -1.59
C PHE A 81 8.75 6.52 -0.82
N ARG A 82 7.87 5.99 0.04
CA ARG A 82 8.13 4.76 0.79
C ARG A 82 8.35 3.55 -0.11
N ILE A 83 7.61 3.45 -1.20
CA ILE A 83 7.77 2.37 -2.20
C ILE A 83 9.15 2.47 -2.85
N ILE A 84 9.58 3.66 -3.28
CA ILE A 84 10.91 3.85 -3.89
C ILE A 84 12.02 3.43 -2.92
N VAL A 85 11.96 3.88 -1.66
CA VAL A 85 12.94 3.50 -0.63
C VAL A 85 12.96 1.98 -0.40
N THR A 86 11.79 1.35 -0.39
CA THR A 86 11.68 -0.11 -0.27
C THR A 86 12.31 -0.81 -1.46
N ILE A 87 12.05 -0.35 -2.69
CA ILE A 87 12.64 -0.91 -3.91
C ILE A 87 14.16 -0.85 -3.85
N GLU A 88 14.74 0.30 -3.48
CA GLU A 88 16.20 0.42 -3.36
C GLU A 88 16.81 -0.54 -2.33
N GLN A 89 16.11 -0.83 -1.24
CA GLN A 89 16.56 -1.82 -0.26
C GLN A 89 16.59 -3.22 -0.89
N HIS A 90 15.53 -3.57 -1.63
CA HIS A 90 15.45 -4.86 -2.32
C HIS A 90 16.55 -4.99 -3.38
N ASP A 91 16.81 -3.95 -4.17
CA ASP A 91 17.88 -3.95 -5.18
C ASP A 91 19.26 -4.20 -4.56
N ARG A 92 19.53 -3.57 -3.40
CA ARG A 92 20.78 -3.79 -2.66
C ARG A 92 20.91 -5.22 -2.15
N ASP A 93 19.83 -5.81 -1.66
CA ASP A 93 19.85 -7.17 -1.13
C ASP A 93 19.98 -8.20 -2.25
N VAL A 94 19.30 -8.00 -3.38
CA VAL A 94 19.50 -8.81 -4.60
C VAL A 94 20.96 -8.73 -5.05
N THR A 95 21.54 -7.52 -5.09
CA THR A 95 22.95 -7.34 -5.47
C THR A 95 23.90 -8.09 -4.55
N LYS A 96 23.67 -8.06 -3.23
CA LYS A 96 24.49 -8.82 -2.27
C LYS A 96 24.40 -10.32 -2.51
N VAL A 97 23.18 -10.85 -2.66
CA VAL A 97 22.95 -12.29 -2.89
C VAL A 97 23.62 -12.76 -4.18
N VAL A 98 23.48 -12.00 -5.28
CA VAL A 98 24.14 -12.32 -6.56
C VAL A 98 25.66 -12.28 -6.44
N ARG A 99 26.21 -11.28 -5.74
CA ARG A 99 27.66 -11.16 -5.51
C ARG A 99 28.22 -12.33 -4.69
N GLU A 100 27.53 -12.72 -3.63
CA GLU A 100 27.94 -13.84 -2.78
C GLU A 100 27.92 -15.17 -3.55
N MET A 101 26.89 -15.40 -4.36
CA MET A 101 26.83 -16.56 -5.26
C MET A 101 28.01 -16.58 -6.24
N GLY A 102 28.29 -15.46 -6.91
CA GLY A 102 29.40 -15.37 -7.86
C GLY A 102 30.79 -15.58 -7.23
N LEU A 103 31.02 -15.07 -6.02
CA LEU A 103 32.28 -15.30 -5.29
C LEU A 103 32.43 -16.76 -4.84
N ARG A 104 31.34 -17.39 -4.42
CA ARG A 104 31.35 -18.80 -4.01
C ARG A 104 31.67 -19.71 -5.20
N ASP A 105 31.01 -19.48 -6.33
CA ASP A 105 31.24 -20.24 -7.57
C ASP A 105 32.68 -20.07 -8.10
N ALA A 106 33.26 -18.87 -7.99
CA ALA A 106 34.65 -18.63 -8.36
C ALA A 106 35.63 -19.41 -7.46
N THR A 107 35.38 -19.40 -6.14
CA THR A 107 36.21 -20.11 -5.16
C THR A 107 36.15 -21.63 -5.36
N ASP A 108 34.96 -22.17 -5.63
CA ASP A 108 34.78 -23.61 -5.84
C ASP A 108 35.46 -24.08 -7.14
N ASN A 109 35.40 -23.27 -8.21
CA ASN A 109 36.14 -23.56 -9.45
C ASN A 109 37.66 -23.52 -9.26
N GLU A 110 38.18 -22.63 -8.42
CA GLU A 110 39.62 -22.56 -8.13
C GLU A 110 40.10 -23.81 -7.37
N LYS A 111 39.32 -24.30 -6.40
CA LYS A 111 39.62 -25.56 -5.68
C LYS A 111 39.65 -26.76 -6.62
N LEU A 112 38.66 -26.89 -7.51
CA LEU A 112 38.59 -27.97 -8.50
C LEU A 112 39.77 -27.99 -9.48
N LYS A 113 40.39 -26.83 -9.73
CA LYS A 113 41.58 -26.72 -10.59
C LYS A 113 42.87 -27.12 -9.86
N ASN A 114 42.93 -26.91 -8.55
CA ASN A 114 44.11 -27.24 -7.73
C ASN A 114 44.16 -28.73 -7.31
N GLU A 115 43.05 -29.45 -7.39
CA GLU A 115 42.98 -30.91 -7.14
C GLU A 115 43.29 -31.78 -8.38
N LYS A 116 43.49 -31.18 -9.56
CA LYS A 116 43.88 -31.86 -10.80
C LYS A 116 45.34 -31.62 -11.14
#